data_AF-H8Z0Z8-F1
#
_entry.id   AF-H8Z0Z8-F1
#
_cell.length_a   1.000
_cell.length_b   1.000
_cell.length_c   1.000
_cell.angle_alpha   90.00
_cell.angle_beta   90.00
_cell.angle_gamma   90.00
#
_symmetry.space_group_name_H-M   'P 1'
#
loop_
_entity.id
_entity.type
_entity.pdbx_description
1 polymer ?
#
loop_
_entity_poly.entity_id
_entity_poly.type
_entity_poly.pdbx_seq_one_letter_code
_entity_poly.pdbx_strand_id
1 'polypeptide(L)'
;MTGIQSEATLEYNRTGYHHAFGQIRLSTRSIRAAVVSDLTPLRDLCQQLERVQAQAAALGLFVGNRDLLDCPNCKLFEDVTAEGLLITSRELATPPIDTGLRFSQVSSNTFQCPACAEVINLDEEVHGED
;
A
#
# COMPACT_ATOMS: atom_id res chain seq x y z
N MET A 1 22.08 20.47 59.88
CA MET A 1 21.21 21.58 60.33
C MET A 1 21.43 22.72 59.35
N THR A 2 20.52 22.87 58.38
CA THR A 2 19.56 24.00 58.29
C THR A 2 20.28 25.33 58.00
N GLY A 3 19.99 26.08 56.94
CA GLY A 3 18.82 26.05 56.08
C GLY A 3 18.91 27.10 54.98
N ILE A 4 17.86 27.05 54.17
CA ILE A 4 17.47 27.95 53.10
C ILE A 4 17.01 29.30 53.71
N GLN A 5 17.22 30.42 53.00
CA GLN A 5 16.28 31.55 52.78
C GLN A 5 17.01 32.63 51.94
N SER A 6 16.55 32.96 50.72
CA SER A 6 15.50 33.95 50.37
C SER A 6 15.95 35.38 50.75
N GLU A 7 15.80 36.47 49.98
CA GLU A 7 14.89 36.83 48.89
C GLU A 7 15.39 38.13 48.20
N ALA A 8 14.94 38.30 46.95
CA ALA A 8 14.75 39.51 46.13
C ALA A 8 15.35 40.87 46.53
N THR A 9 15.90 41.59 45.54
CA THR A 9 15.23 42.80 44.99
C THR A 9 15.65 43.03 43.54
N LEU A 10 14.66 43.19 42.66
CA LEU A 10 14.79 43.63 41.28
C LEU A 10 15.22 45.11 41.24
N GLU A 11 16.33 45.41 40.56
CA GLU A 11 16.55 46.74 40.00
C GLU A 11 16.75 46.63 38.49
N TYR A 12 15.68 47.01 37.80
CA TYR A 12 15.60 47.23 36.36
C TYR A 12 16.43 48.47 36.02
N ASN A 13 17.61 48.29 35.42
CA ASN A 13 18.33 49.37 34.76
C ASN A 13 18.48 49.11 33.26
N ARG A 14 17.62 49.83 32.54
CA ARG A 14 17.42 49.86 31.11
C ARG A 14 18.51 50.70 30.46
N THR A 15 19.47 50.05 29.80
CA THR A 15 20.10 50.49 28.53
C THR A 15 21.22 49.51 28.16
N GLY A 16 20.84 48.38 27.56
CA GLY A 16 21.80 47.42 27.01
C GLY A 16 21.23 46.77 25.76
N TYR A 17 21.76 47.16 24.59
CA TYR A 17 21.67 46.36 23.36
C TYR A 17 22.84 46.72 22.44
N HIS A 18 24.05 46.25 22.80
CA HIS A 18 25.08 45.95 21.81
C HIS A 18 24.93 44.47 21.45
N HIS A 19 23.95 44.14 20.61
CA HIS A 19 23.92 42.84 19.96
C HIS A 19 25.00 42.80 18.87
N ALA A 20 26.04 42.03 19.14
CA ALA A 20 26.90 41.48 18.10
C ALA A 20 26.04 40.62 17.17
N PHE A 21 25.67 41.18 16.01
CA PHE A 21 25.06 40.42 14.94
C PHE A 21 26.13 39.48 14.35
N GLY A 22 26.17 38.26 14.87
CA GLY A 22 26.78 37.14 14.18
C GLY A 22 26.00 36.91 12.88
N GLN A 23 26.55 37.35 11.76
CA GLN A 23 25.98 37.08 10.43
C GLN A 23 26.10 35.58 10.13
N ILE A 24 25.06 34.81 10.43
CA ILE A 24 24.91 33.47 9.88
C ILE A 24 24.56 33.65 8.39
N ARG A 25 25.57 33.62 7.53
CA ARG A 25 25.37 33.46 6.08
C ARG A 25 24.89 32.04 5.80
N LEU A 26 23.58 31.81 5.91
CA LEU A 26 22.96 30.63 5.32
C LEU A 26 23.01 30.80 3.80
N SER A 27 23.89 30.05 3.12
CA SER A 27 23.92 30.04 1.67
C SER A 27 22.59 29.48 1.14
N THR A 28 22.04 30.12 0.11
CA THR A 28 20.79 29.72 -0.56
C THR A 28 20.83 28.31 -1.20
N ARG A 29 21.97 27.61 -1.18
CA ARG A 29 22.03 26.17 -1.49
C ARG A 29 21.32 25.29 -0.45
N SER A 30 21.21 25.74 0.80
CA SER A 30 20.77 24.88 1.91
C SER A 30 19.25 24.72 2.05
N ILE A 31 18.43 25.48 1.33
CA ILE A 31 16.95 25.33 1.41
C ILE A 31 16.43 24.34 0.34
N ARG A 32 17.12 24.20 -0.80
CA ARG A 32 16.68 23.29 -1.88
C ARG A 32 16.87 21.80 -1.58
N ALA A 33 17.66 21.43 -0.57
CA ALA A 33 17.94 20.02 -0.25
C ALA A 33 16.91 19.37 0.69
N ALA A 34 16.05 20.16 1.35
CA ALA A 34 15.13 19.66 2.37
C ALA A 34 13.79 19.14 1.83
N VAL A 35 13.59 19.12 0.51
CA VAL A 35 12.37 18.60 -0.14
C VAL A 35 12.74 17.48 -1.11
N VAL A 36 13.60 16.55 -0.68
CA VAL A 36 13.62 15.21 -1.25
C VAL A 36 13.05 14.32 -0.17
N SER A 37 11.76 13.98 -0.31
CA SER A 37 11.08 13.06 0.61
C SER A 37 11.87 11.76 0.64
N ASP A 38 12.39 11.37 1.81
CA ASP A 38 12.94 10.03 2.00
C ASP A 38 11.78 9.03 1.88
N LEU A 39 11.72 8.33 0.74
CA LEU A 39 10.71 7.31 0.46
C LEU A 39 11.07 5.95 1.05
N THR A 40 12.20 5.84 1.76
CA THR A 40 12.63 4.58 2.40
C THR A 40 11.54 3.99 3.30
N PRO A 41 10.88 4.76 4.19
CA PRO A 41 9.81 4.20 5.04
C PRO A 41 8.62 3.67 4.24
N LEU A 42 8.29 4.30 3.11
CA LEU A 42 7.20 3.85 2.24
C LEU A 42 7.57 2.52 1.57
N ARG A 43 8.79 2.42 1.03
CA ARG A 43 9.30 1.18 0.43
C ARG A 43 9.28 0.03 1.44
N ASP A 44 9.71 0.27 2.67
CA ASP A 44 9.76 -0.75 3.71
C ASP A 44 8.35 -1.22 4.11
N LEU A 45 7.35 -0.33 4.06
CA LEU A 45 5.95 -0.68 4.26
C LEU A 45 5.39 -1.50 3.10
N CYS A 46 5.69 -1.12 1.84
CA CYS A 46 5.29 -1.89 0.67
C CYS A 46 5.82 -3.33 0.72
N GLN A 47 7.10 -3.51 1.10
CA GLN A 47 7.68 -4.84 1.25
C GLN A 47 7.04 -5.67 2.36
N GLN A 48 6.56 -5.03 3.43
CA GLN A 48 5.80 -5.72 4.48
C GLN A 48 4.42 -6.13 3.97
N LEU A 49 3.75 -5.26 3.22
CA LEU A 49 2.47 -5.56 2.60
C LEU A 49 2.58 -6.75 1.63
N GLU A 50 3.59 -6.77 0.77
CA GLU A 50 3.87 -7.88 -0.16
C GLU A 50 4.03 -9.22 0.59
N ARG A 51 4.73 -9.22 1.72
CA ARG A 51 4.89 -10.44 2.56
C ARG A 51 3.57 -10.91 3.14
N VAL A 52 2.77 -10.00 3.67
CA VAL A 52 1.45 -10.34 4.24
C VAL A 52 0.50 -10.84 3.14
N GLN A 53 0.52 -10.22 1.97
CA GLN A 53 -0.24 -10.68 0.80
C GLN A 53 0.20 -12.08 0.36
N ALA A 54 1.51 -12.35 0.30
CA ALA A 54 2.01 -13.68 -0.03
C ALA A 54 1.57 -14.74 1.00
N GLN A 55 1.58 -14.41 2.29
CA GLN A 55 1.08 -15.29 3.35
C GLN A 55 -0.42 -15.54 3.22
N ALA A 56 -1.21 -14.49 2.96
CA ALA A 56 -2.65 -14.60 2.76
C ALA A 56 -2.98 -15.47 1.53
N ALA A 57 -2.28 -15.26 0.41
CA ALA A 57 -2.44 -16.06 -0.81
C ALA A 57 -2.09 -17.53 -0.57
N ALA A 58 -1.04 -17.82 0.21
CA ALA A 58 -0.69 -19.20 0.59
C ALA A 58 -1.76 -19.90 1.44
N LEU A 59 -2.61 -19.13 2.14
CA LEU A 59 -3.78 -19.62 2.87
C LEU A 59 -5.05 -19.70 2.00
N GLY A 60 -4.96 -19.36 0.71
CA GLY A 60 -6.08 -19.37 -0.22
C GLY A 60 -6.93 -18.09 -0.22
N LEU A 61 -6.49 -17.04 0.47
CA LEU A 61 -7.19 -15.75 0.46
C LEU A 61 -6.94 -15.00 -0.85
N PHE A 62 -7.98 -14.36 -1.36
CA PHE A 62 -7.86 -13.42 -2.45
C PHE A 62 -7.32 -12.09 -1.94
N VAL A 63 -6.22 -11.61 -2.52
CA VAL A 63 -5.53 -10.39 -2.06
C VAL A 63 -5.82 -9.15 -2.91
N GLY A 64 -6.70 -9.26 -3.91
CA GLY A 64 -7.13 -8.11 -4.74
C GLY A 64 -6.02 -7.50 -5.59
N ASN A 65 -5.03 -8.29 -6.00
CA ASN A 65 -3.90 -7.83 -6.83
C ASN A 65 -4.19 -7.92 -8.34
N ARG A 66 -5.37 -8.39 -8.73
CA ARG A 66 -5.92 -8.45 -10.09
C ARG A 66 -7.43 -8.58 -10.04
N ASP A 67 -8.11 -8.44 -11.16
CA ASP A 67 -9.53 -8.76 -11.27
C ASP A 67 -9.78 -10.27 -11.24
N LEU A 68 -11.01 -10.66 -10.86
CA LEU A 68 -11.47 -12.05 -10.89
C LEU A 68 -11.69 -12.49 -12.33
N LEU A 69 -11.28 -13.71 -12.64
CA LEU A 69 -11.34 -14.24 -14.01
C LEU A 69 -12.69 -14.90 -14.29
N ASP A 70 -13.26 -14.62 -15.46
CA ASP A 70 -14.36 -15.39 -16.06
C ASP A 70 -13.88 -15.98 -17.38
N CYS A 71 -14.00 -17.30 -17.54
CA CYS A 71 -13.67 -17.97 -18.78
C CYS A 71 -14.85 -17.89 -19.78
N PRO A 72 -14.72 -17.12 -20.88
CA PRO A 72 -15.82 -16.93 -21.82
C PRO A 72 -16.25 -18.23 -22.52
N ASN A 73 -15.31 -19.17 -22.70
CA ASN A 73 -15.53 -20.44 -23.38
C ASN A 73 -16.32 -21.46 -22.55
N CYS A 74 -15.84 -21.83 -21.34
CA CYS A 74 -16.44 -22.92 -20.56
C CYS A 74 -17.22 -22.49 -19.31
N LYS A 75 -17.37 -21.17 -19.07
CA LYS A 75 -18.12 -20.58 -17.94
C LYS A 75 -17.59 -20.94 -16.56
N LEU A 76 -16.31 -21.31 -16.48
CA LEU A 76 -15.61 -21.39 -15.19
C LEU A 76 -15.23 -19.96 -14.80
N PHE A 77 -15.58 -19.54 -13.59
CA PHE A 77 -15.28 -18.21 -13.08
C PHE A 77 -14.69 -18.27 -11.68
N GLU A 78 -13.97 -17.24 -11.29
CA GLU A 78 -13.49 -17.02 -9.93
C GLU A 78 -14.48 -16.18 -9.12
N ASP A 79 -14.56 -16.45 -7.83
CA ASP A 79 -15.36 -15.69 -6.87
C ASP A 79 -14.64 -15.68 -5.51
N VAL A 80 -15.12 -14.84 -4.59
CA VAL A 80 -14.56 -14.67 -3.25
C VAL A 80 -15.64 -14.93 -2.21
N THR A 81 -15.39 -15.87 -1.31
CA THR A 81 -16.34 -16.15 -0.22
C THR A 81 -16.44 -14.99 0.77
N ALA A 82 -17.44 -15.02 1.66
CA ALA A 82 -17.57 -14.02 2.73
C ALA A 82 -16.33 -13.98 3.66
N GLU A 83 -15.57 -15.07 3.76
CA GLU A 83 -14.32 -15.20 4.50
C GLU A 83 -13.09 -14.72 3.71
N GLY A 84 -13.25 -14.30 2.45
CA GLY A 84 -12.16 -13.82 1.60
C GLY A 84 -11.41 -14.90 0.82
N LEU A 85 -11.91 -16.15 0.78
CA LEU A 85 -11.25 -17.25 0.08
C LEU A 85 -11.51 -17.17 -1.42
N LEU A 86 -10.45 -17.34 -2.23
CA LEU A 86 -10.57 -17.46 -3.68
C LEU A 86 -11.08 -18.85 -4.05
N ILE A 87 -12.22 -18.89 -4.73
CA ILE A 87 -12.83 -20.12 -5.24
C ILE A 87 -13.02 -20.04 -6.75
N THR A 88 -13.27 -21.19 -7.37
CA THR A 88 -13.74 -21.26 -8.76
C THR A 88 -15.03 -22.03 -8.84
N SER A 89 -16.02 -21.53 -9.59
CA SER A 89 -17.31 -22.18 -9.77
C SER A 89 -17.73 -22.18 -11.24
N ARG A 90 -18.73 -23.00 -11.56
CA ARG A 90 -19.45 -22.98 -12.85
C ARG A 90 -20.90 -22.54 -12.71
N GLU A 91 -21.38 -22.47 -11.48
CA GLU A 91 -22.76 -22.15 -11.16
C GLU A 91 -22.78 -21.01 -10.15
N LEU A 92 -23.71 -20.08 -10.35
CA LEU A 92 -24.11 -19.10 -9.34
C LEU A 92 -25.03 -19.80 -8.32
N ALA A 93 -24.52 -20.85 -7.67
CA ALA A 93 -25.19 -21.50 -6.57
C ALA A 93 -25.00 -20.66 -5.29
N THR A 94 -25.92 -20.80 -4.34
CA THR A 94 -25.82 -20.15 -3.01
C THR A 94 -25.82 -21.23 -1.91
N PRO A 95 -24.67 -21.50 -1.27
CA PRO A 95 -23.34 -20.94 -1.51
C PRO A 95 -22.68 -21.54 -2.77
N PRO A 96 -21.79 -20.78 -3.45
CA PRO A 96 -21.02 -21.31 -4.57
C PRO A 96 -20.06 -22.41 -4.08
N ILE A 97 -19.93 -23.46 -4.89
CA ILE A 97 -19.08 -24.61 -4.57
C ILE A 97 -17.77 -24.45 -5.31
N ASP A 98 -16.66 -24.46 -4.56
CA ASP A 98 -15.33 -24.44 -5.16
C ASP A 98 -15.05 -25.75 -5.90
N THR A 99 -14.76 -25.66 -7.20
CA THR A 99 -14.35 -26.80 -8.03
C THR A 99 -12.91 -27.23 -7.78
N GLY A 100 -12.11 -26.42 -7.08
CA GLY A 100 -10.69 -26.66 -6.84
C GLY A 100 -9.79 -26.40 -8.06
N LEU A 101 -10.37 -26.02 -9.21
CA LEU A 101 -9.61 -25.62 -10.39
C LEU A 101 -9.00 -24.24 -10.17
N ARG A 102 -7.82 -23.94 -10.72
CA ARG A 102 -7.17 -22.63 -10.56
C ARG A 102 -6.59 -22.17 -11.88
N PHE A 103 -6.84 -20.92 -12.23
CA PHE A 103 -6.24 -20.28 -13.40
C PHE A 103 -4.73 -20.12 -13.20
N SER A 104 -3.96 -20.45 -14.22
CA SER A 104 -2.51 -20.27 -14.21
C SER A 104 -2.14 -19.00 -14.97
N GLN A 105 -1.33 -18.15 -14.35
CA GLN A 105 -0.79 -16.97 -15.02
C GLN A 105 0.21 -17.40 -16.11
N VAL A 106 0.02 -16.92 -17.34
CA VAL A 106 0.88 -17.21 -18.49
C VAL A 106 1.80 -16.02 -18.80
N SER A 107 1.30 -14.80 -18.64
CA SER A 107 2.06 -13.55 -18.72
C SER A 107 1.50 -12.54 -17.71
N SER A 108 1.99 -11.29 -17.72
CA SER A 108 1.55 -10.28 -16.74
C SER A 108 0.02 -10.18 -16.65
N ASN A 109 -0.68 -10.12 -17.79
CA ASN A 109 -2.12 -9.87 -17.84
C ASN A 109 -2.89 -11.01 -18.51
N THR A 110 -2.26 -12.17 -18.74
CA THR A 110 -2.92 -13.33 -19.36
C THR A 110 -2.90 -14.56 -18.47
N PHE A 111 -4.02 -15.29 -18.50
CA PHE A 111 -4.28 -16.45 -17.65
C PHE A 111 -4.85 -17.59 -18.47
N GLN A 112 -4.46 -18.82 -18.17
CA GLN A 112 -4.98 -20.00 -18.82
C GLN A 112 -6.07 -20.66 -17.97
N CYS A 113 -7.20 -20.95 -18.62
CA CYS A 113 -8.30 -21.68 -18.02
C CYS A 113 -7.91 -23.15 -17.76
N PRO A 114 -8.02 -23.63 -16.51
CA PRO A 114 -7.66 -25.01 -16.17
C PRO A 114 -8.62 -26.05 -16.75
N ALA A 115 -9.83 -25.65 -17.14
CA ALA A 115 -10.87 -26.57 -17.63
C ALA A 115 -10.86 -26.77 -19.14
N CYS A 116 -10.54 -25.73 -19.93
CA CYS A 116 -10.63 -25.77 -21.40
C CYS A 116 -9.39 -25.23 -22.12
N ALA A 117 -8.36 -24.83 -21.37
CA ALA A 117 -7.11 -24.26 -21.89
C ALA A 117 -7.23 -22.90 -22.62
N GLU A 118 -8.42 -22.28 -22.63
CA GLU A 118 -8.63 -20.92 -23.14
C GLU A 118 -7.70 -19.92 -22.45
N VAL A 119 -7.18 -18.94 -23.20
CA VAL A 119 -6.31 -17.89 -22.66
C VAL A 119 -7.14 -16.61 -22.52
N ILE A 120 -7.26 -16.13 -21.29
CA ILE A 120 -8.00 -14.93 -20.90
C ILE A 120 -7.03 -13.78 -20.76
N ASN A 121 -7.38 -12.59 -21.26
CA ASN A 121 -6.64 -11.35 -21.10
C ASN A 121 -7.43 -10.38 -20.22
N LEU A 122 -6.79 -9.75 -19.23
CA LEU A 122 -7.40 -8.74 -18.35
C LEU A 122 -7.35 -7.31 -18.90
N ASP A 123 -6.71 -7.07 -20.06
CA ASP A 123 -6.51 -5.72 -20.63
C ASP A 123 -7.74 -5.11 -21.34
N GLU A 124 -8.92 -5.72 -21.28
CA GLU A 124 -10.11 -5.23 -22.00
C GLU A 124 -10.91 -4.20 -21.18
N GLU A 125 -10.34 -3.01 -20.96
CA GLU A 125 -11.17 -1.80 -20.81
C GLU A 125 -11.70 -1.40 -22.20
N VAL A 126 -12.84 -1.97 -22.60
CA VAL A 126 -13.63 -1.44 -23.71
C VAL A 126 -14.29 -0.14 -23.23
N HIS A 127 -13.57 0.97 -23.32
CA HIS A 127 -14.18 2.29 -23.29
C HIS A 127 -15.04 2.46 -24.55
N GLY A 128 -16.31 2.05 -24.48
CA GLY A 128 -17.34 2.51 -25.39
C GLY A 128 -17.70 3.95 -25.03
N GLU A 129 -17.20 4.90 -25.83
CA GLU A 129 -17.77 6.25 -25.87
C GLU A 129 -19.06 6.18 -26.70
N ASP A 130 -20.21 6.38 -26.05
CA ASP A 130 -21.50 6.69 -26.69
C ASP A 130 -21.71 8.22 -26.75
#